data_AF-A0AAV9SRQ8-F1
#
_entry.id   AF-A0AAV9SRQ8-F1
#
_cell.length_a   1.000
_cell.length_b   1.000
_cell.length_c   1.000
_cell.angle_alpha   90.00
_cell.angle_beta   90.00
_cell.angle_gamma   90.00
#
_symmetry.space_group_name_H-M   'P 1'
#
loop_
_entity.id
_entity.type
_entity.pdbx_description
1 polymer ?
#
loop_
_entity_poly.entity_id
_entity_poly.type
_entity_poly.pdbx_seq_one_letter_code
_entity_poly.pdbx_strand_id
1 'polypeptide(L)'
;MAASTRPQVISLYRMMLKESSKFPSYNYRTYALRRVRDAFRANRKVEDPKVVEKLLVEGGQMLALIQRQVSIGKMYEAQRMVVE
;
A
#
# COMPACT_ATOMS: atom_id res chain seq x y z
N MET A 1 25.18 -9.54 1.88
CA MET A 1 24.13 -10.36 1.24
C MET A 1 23.13 -9.43 0.61
N ALA A 2 23.19 -9.19 -0.71
CA ALA A 2 22.14 -8.45 -1.39
C ALA A 2 20.92 -9.36 -1.45
N ALA A 3 20.02 -9.24 -0.47
CA ALA A 3 18.72 -9.91 -0.53
C ALA A 3 18.09 -9.54 -1.89
N SER A 4 17.60 -10.54 -2.62
CA SER A 4 16.93 -10.30 -3.90
C SER A 4 15.82 -9.27 -3.67
N THR A 5 15.97 -8.09 -4.26
CA THR A 5 15.05 -6.94 -4.07
C THR A 5 13.67 -7.24 -4.64
N ARG A 6 13.60 -8.07 -5.69
CA ARG A 6 12.34 -8.40 -6.38
C ARG A 6 11.33 -9.14 -5.50
N PRO A 7 11.66 -10.24 -4.78
CA PRO A 7 10.76 -10.85 -3.79
C PRO A 7 10.27 -9.87 -2.72
N GLN A 8 11.14 -8.98 -2.22
CA GLN A 8 10.77 -7.98 -1.22
C GLN A 8 9.76 -6.97 -1.77
N VAL A 9 9.99 -6.46 -2.98
CA VAL A 9 9.06 -5.56 -3.69
C VAL A 9 7.70 -6.23 -3.89
N ILE A 10 7.68 -7.49 -4.35
CA ILE A 10 6.42 -8.23 -4.57
C ILE A 10 5.69 -8.48 -3.25
N SER A 11 6.41 -8.85 -2.19
CA SER A 11 5.84 -9.04 -0.86
C SER A 11 5.20 -7.76 -0.35
N LEU A 12 5.93 -6.64 -0.41
CA LEU A 12 5.45 -5.33 0.01
C LEU A 12 4.21 -4.92 -0.78
N TYR A 13 4.21 -5.08 -2.10
CA TYR A 13 3.05 -4.80 -2.95
C TYR A 13 1.80 -5.58 -2.51
N ARG A 14 1.95 -6.89 -2.29
CA ARG A 14 0.84 -7.76 -1.86
C ARG A 14 0.32 -7.36 -0.48
N MET A 15 1.22 -7.05 0.47
CA MET A 15 0.84 -6.57 1.80
C MET A 15 0.07 -5.26 1.72
N MET A 16 0.56 -4.28 0.95
CA MET A 16 -0.11 -2.98 0.79
C MET A 16 -1.50 -3.11 0.16
N LEU A 17 -1.67 -3.96 -0.86
CA LEU A 17 -2.99 -4.24 -1.42
C LEU A 17 -3.92 -4.90 -0.40
N LYS A 18 -3.43 -5.89 0.35
CA LYS A 18 -4.21 -6.60 1.37
C LYS A 18 -4.64 -5.69 2.51
N GLU A 19 -3.78 -4.77 2.96
CA GLU A 19 -4.16 -3.82 4.01
C GLU A 19 -5.10 -2.74 3.45
N SER A 20 -4.87 -2.26 2.23
CA SER A 20 -5.75 -1.27 1.59
C SER A 20 -7.18 -1.79 1.38
N SER A 21 -7.37 -3.08 1.11
CA SER A 21 -8.71 -3.66 0.97
C SER A 21 -9.51 -3.72 2.27
N LYS A 22 -8.86 -3.53 3.43
CA LYS A 22 -9.51 -3.57 4.75
C LYS A 22 -10.08 -2.22 5.19
N PHE A 23 -9.89 -1.16 4.42
CA PHE A 23 -10.54 0.12 4.71
C PHE A 23 -12.06 -0.06 4.69
N PRO A 24 -12.77 0.34 5.76
CA PRO A 24 -14.23 0.22 5.80
C PRO A 24 -14.88 1.17 4.80
N SER A 25 -14.42 2.43 4.75
CA SER A 25 -14.88 3.41 3.76
C SER A 25 -14.52 3.02 2.33
N TYR A 26 -15.52 2.92 1.45
CA TYR A 26 -15.35 2.72 0.01
C TYR A 26 -14.35 3.69 -0.63
N ASN A 27 -14.46 4.98 -0.33
CA ASN A 27 -13.63 6.01 -0.94
C ASN A 27 -12.14 5.80 -0.60
N TYR A 28 -11.85 5.54 0.68
CA TYR A 28 -10.48 5.25 1.11
C TYR A 28 -9.96 3.92 0.55
N ARG A 29 -10.80 2.87 0.55
CA ARG A 29 -10.44 1.56 0.00
C ARG A 29 -10.07 1.64 -1.48
N THR A 30 -10.93 2.24 -2.30
CA THR A 30 -10.72 2.36 -3.74
C THR A 30 -9.54 3.27 -4.06
N TYR A 31 -9.42 4.42 -3.37
CA TYR A 31 -8.28 5.32 -3.52
C TYR A 31 -6.96 4.64 -3.16
N ALA A 32 -6.87 3.99 -2.00
CA ALA A 32 -5.64 3.34 -1.55
C ALA A 32 -5.22 2.22 -2.51
N LEU A 33 -6.15 1.36 -2.94
CA LEU A 33 -5.88 0.30 -3.91
C LEU A 33 -5.35 0.86 -5.24
N ARG A 34 -5.97 1.92 -5.77
CA ARG A 34 -5.51 2.59 -6.99
C ARG A 34 -4.12 3.21 -6.79
N ARG A 35 -3.93 3.98 -5.72
CA ARG A 35 -2.68 4.68 -5.43
C ARG A 35 -1.50 3.71 -5.30
N VAL A 36 -1.69 2.56 -4.64
CA VAL A 36 -0.68 1.51 -4.53
C VAL A 36 -0.37 0.92 -5.91
N ARG A 37 -1.38 0.54 -6.70
CA ARG A 37 -1.17 0.01 -8.05
C ARG A 37 -0.39 0.98 -8.94
N ASP A 38 -0.77 2.25 -8.93
CA ASP A 38 -0.17 3.28 -9.77
C ASP A 38 1.28 3.56 -9.34
N ALA A 39 1.55 3.62 -8.03
CA ALA A 39 2.91 3.81 -7.52
C ALA A 39 3.87 2.70 -7.95
N PHE A 40 3.46 1.44 -7.84
CA PHE A 40 4.29 0.30 -8.23
C PHE A 40 4.45 0.20 -9.76
N ARG A 41 3.42 0.56 -10.53
CA ARG A 41 3.51 0.62 -12.00
C ARG A 41 4.45 1.73 -12.47
N ALA A 42 4.35 2.92 -11.88
CA ALA A 42 5.20 4.07 -12.21
C ALA A 42 6.69 3.77 -11.97
N ASN A 43 7.02 3.01 -10.92
CA ASN A 43 8.40 2.67 -10.56
C ASN A 43 8.88 1.31 -11.10
N ARG A 44 8.14 0.65 -12.00
CA ARG A 44 8.46 -0.71 -12.49
C ARG A 44 9.82 -0.81 -13.19
N LYS A 45 10.29 0.26 -13.83
CA LYS A 45 11.52 0.31 -14.62
C LYS A 45 12.71 0.90 -13.85
N VAL A 46 12.57 1.13 -12.54
CA VAL A 46 13.67 1.63 -11.71
C VAL A 46 14.64 0.48 -11.46
N GLU A 47 15.87 0.62 -11.95
CA GLU A 47 16.93 -0.40 -11.82
C GLU A 47 18.04 0.01 -10.86
N ASP A 48 18.15 1.31 -10.52
CA ASP A 48 19.14 1.79 -9.55
C ASP A 48 18.87 1.19 -8.15
N PRO A 49 19.77 0.34 -7.62
CA PRO A 49 19.59 -0.32 -6.33
C PRO A 49 19.33 0.66 -5.17
N LYS A 50 19.95 1.85 -5.19
CA LYS A 50 19.77 2.86 -4.12
C LYS A 50 18.37 3.45 -4.15
N VAL A 51 17.84 3.69 -5.35
CA VAL A 51 16.47 4.20 -5.53
C VAL A 51 15.46 3.12 -5.15
N VAL A 52 15.70 1.86 -5.52
CA VAL A 52 14.84 0.73 -5.11
C VAL A 52 14.80 0.60 -3.59
N GLU A 53 15.95 0.68 -2.91
CA GLU A 53 16.01 0.63 -1.45
C GLU A 53 15.23 1.77 -0.81
N LYS A 54 15.41 3.01 -1.29
CA LYS A 54 14.65 4.16 -0.80
C LYS A 54 13.14 3.96 -0.98
N LEU A 55 12.71 3.49 -2.15
CA LEU A 55 11.29 3.20 -2.43
C LEU A 55 10.72 2.08 -1.56
N LEU A 56 11.53 1.07 -1.20
CA LEU A 56 11.14 0.02 -0.27
C LEU A 56 10.93 0.57 1.14
N VAL A 57 11.82 1.46 1.62
CA VAL A 57 11.68 2.13 2.92
C VAL A 57 10.41 3.00 2.94
N GLU A 58 10.20 3.83 1.91
CA GLU A 58 9.01 4.65 1.77
C GLU A 58 7.74 3.79 1.71
N GLY A 59 7.74 2.71 0.94
CA GLY A 59 6.62 1.78 0.85
C GLY A 59 6.31 1.09 2.18
N GLY A 60 7.33 0.74 2.97
CA GLY A 60 7.18 0.22 4.33
C GLY A 60 6.51 1.23 5.28
N GLN A 61 6.92 2.50 5.22
CA GLN A 61 6.29 3.58 5.99
C GLN A 61 4.82 3.79 5.58
N MET A 62 4.53 3.75 4.27
CA MET A 62 3.17 3.84 3.75
C MET A 62 2.30 2.65 4.17
N LEU A 63 2.84 1.43 4.18
CA LEU A 63 2.13 0.26 4.69
C LEU A 63 1.74 0.45 6.16
N ALA A 64 2.66 0.92 7.01
CA ALA A 64 2.38 1.19 8.42
C ALA A 64 1.31 2.29 8.60
N LEU A 65 1.31 3.30 7.73
CA LEU A 65 0.26 4.33 7.71
C LEU A 65 -1.11 3.72 7.35
N ILE A 66 -1.18 2.93 6.29
CA ILE A 66 -2.42 2.24 5.86
C ILE A 66 -2.96 1.40 7.02
N GLN A 67 -2.11 0.62 7.69
CA GLN A 67 -2.52 -0.21 8.83
C GLN A 67 -3.14 0.63 9.97
N ARG A 68 -2.50 1.74 10.35
CA ARG A 68 -3.05 2.64 11.39
C ARG A 68 -4.39 3.23 10.97
N GLN A 69 -4.48 3.70 9.72
CA GLN A 69 -5.70 4.32 9.21
C GLN A 69 -6.85 3.33 9.06
N VAL A 70 -6.56 2.07 8.70
CA VAL A 70 -7.56 0.99 8.71
C VAL A 70 -8.07 0.74 10.12
N SER A 71 -7.18 0.68 11.12
CA SER A 71 -7.59 0.48 12.52
C SER A 71 -8.47 1.63 13.02
N ILE A 72 -8.09 2.88 12.77
CA ILE A 72 -8.89 4.06 13.13
C ILE A 72 -10.25 4.03 12.40
N GLY A 73 -10.24 3.73 11.10
CA GLY A 73 -11.47 3.66 10.31
C GLY A 73 -12.45 2.62 10.84
N LYS A 74 -11.96 1.50 11.39
CA LYS A 74 -12.79 0.47 12.04
C LYS A 74 -13.31 0.90 13.41
N MET A 75 -12.53 1.68 14.17
CA MET A 75 -12.96 2.21 15.48
C MET A 75 -14.10 3.23 15.33
N TYR A 76 -14.11 3.98 14.22
CA TYR A 76 -15.09 5.03 13.94
C TYR A 76 -15.87 4.73 12.64
N GLU A 77 -16.21 3.46 12.43
CA GLU A 77 -16.95 3.05 11.24
C GLU A 77 -18.37 3.65 11.25
N ALA A 78 -18.71 4.36 10.17
CA ALA A 78 -20.04 4.92 9.95
C ALA A 78 -20.87 4.02 9.03
N GLN A 79 -22.15 4.34 8.83
CA GLN A 79 -22.99 3.63 7.86
C GLN A 79 -22.37 3.63 6.46
N ARG A 80 -22.54 2.50 5.77
CA ARG A 80 -22.09 2.31 4.40
C ARG A 80 -22.76 3.31 3.47
N MET A 81 -21.99 3.82 2.52
CA MET A 81 -22.50 4.73 1.49
C MET A 81 -23.39 3.96 0.50
N VAL A 82 -24.31 4.66 -0.17
CA VAL A 82 -25.20 4.08 -1.20
C VAL A 82 -24.43 3.46 -2.39
N VAL A 83 -23.18 3.89 -2.60
CA VAL A 83 -22.32 3.48 -3.73
C VAL A 83 -21.50 2.21 -3.43
N GLU A 84 -21.72 1.56 -2.28
CA GLU A 84 -21.04 0.31 -1.91
C GLU A 84 -21.56 -0.94 -2.62
#